data_AF-T1AT94-F1
#
_entry.id   AF-T1AT94-F1
#
_cell.length_a   1.000
_cell.length_b   1.000
_cell.length_c   1.000
_cell.angle_alpha   90.00
_cell.angle_beta   90.00
_cell.angle_gamma   90.00
#
_symmetry.space_group_name_H-M   'P 1'
#
loop_
_entity.id
_entity.type
_entity.pdbx_description
1 polymer ?
#
loop_
_entity_poly.entity_id
_entity_poly.type
_entity_poly.pdbx_seq_one_letter_code
_entity_poly.pdbx_strand_id
1 'polypeptide(L)'
;GYAQLRGPLALSPAGPTAEAAAALRLDGTFALHPALTFAQQLYQRGQLLPIPAAAPPYWGRSHFEAQDCVENGTATPDGARTGWLNRAIAALPGVEGLAVSTVMPLMMRGAVPVATWTPPLPVRVNPILLQRLEPLYAEDPRLAPAFADALASEGGGAALPDAMAASMPGAMPLASGRQDDARQGQGQSGRRRTPAAADARAGRLLS
;
A
#
# COMPACT_ATOMS: atom_id res chain seq x y z
N GLY A 1 6.22 29.16 28.31
CA GLY A 1 7.21 28.21 27.71
C GLY A 1 6.53 27.26 26.73
N TYR A 2 7.27 26.42 25.99
CA TYR A 2 6.72 25.52 24.95
C TYR A 2 5.50 24.72 25.44
N ALA A 3 5.57 24.12 26.63
CA ALA A 3 4.48 23.33 27.20
C ALA A 3 3.19 24.13 27.41
N GLN A 4 3.30 25.39 27.82
CA GLN A 4 2.15 26.28 28.02
C GLN A 4 1.46 26.67 26.69
N LEU A 5 2.21 26.76 25.59
CA LEU A 5 1.69 27.11 24.27
C LEU A 5 1.08 25.92 23.52
N ARG A 6 1.48 24.70 23.88
CA ARG A 6 1.10 23.47 23.17
C ARG A 6 0.21 22.55 24.00
N GLY A 7 0.05 22.81 25.30
CA GLY A 7 -0.83 22.07 26.20
C GLY A 7 -0.62 20.56 26.11
N PRO A 8 -1.66 19.76 25.79
CA PRO A 8 -1.54 18.30 25.71
C PRO A 8 -0.61 17.80 24.59
N LEU A 9 -0.26 18.64 23.61
CA LEU A 9 0.71 18.28 22.56
C LEU A 9 2.17 18.37 23.05
N ALA A 10 2.40 19.00 24.19
CA ALA A 10 3.73 19.07 24.80
C ALA A 10 4.01 17.83 25.64
N LEU A 11 4.33 16.74 24.95
CA LEU A 11 4.73 15.49 25.60
C LEU A 11 5.99 15.71 26.43
N SER A 12 5.95 15.29 27.69
CA SER A 12 7.09 15.37 28.59
C SER A 12 7.95 14.11 28.49
N PRO A 13 9.28 14.23 28.37
CA PRO A 13 10.20 13.11 28.52
C PRO A 13 10.46 12.75 30.00
N ALA A 14 9.93 13.52 30.97
CA ALA A 14 10.15 13.33 32.41
C ALA A 14 9.34 12.17 33.02
N GLY A 15 8.73 11.31 32.20
CA GLY A 15 7.88 10.21 32.63
C GLY A 15 6.39 10.50 32.43
N PRO A 16 5.53 9.46 32.54
CA PRO A 16 4.10 9.60 32.36
C PRO A 16 3.50 10.39 33.54
N THR A 17 2.60 11.33 33.25
CA THR A 17 1.77 12.00 34.27
C THR A 17 0.36 11.40 34.28
N ALA A 18 -0.50 11.87 35.19
CA ALA A 18 -1.91 11.49 35.21
C ALA A 18 -2.64 11.85 33.90
N GLU A 19 -2.17 12.88 33.17
CA GLU A 19 -2.81 13.36 31.95
C GLU A 19 -2.11 12.95 30.64
N ALA A 20 -0.85 12.49 30.66
CA ALA A 20 -0.10 12.21 29.43
C ALA A 20 0.96 11.11 29.57
N ALA A 21 1.07 10.27 28.53
CA ALA A 21 2.14 9.28 28.43
C ALA A 21 3.51 9.93 28.13
N ALA A 22 4.60 9.31 28.60
CA ALA A 22 5.96 9.82 28.42
C ALA A 22 6.41 9.77 26.96
N ALA A 23 7.02 10.85 26.49
CA ALA A 23 7.67 10.85 25.17
C ALA A 23 8.83 9.84 25.13
N LEU A 24 9.00 9.16 24.01
CA LEU A 24 10.10 8.20 23.81
C LEU A 24 11.35 8.94 23.39
N ARG A 25 12.27 9.18 24.32
CA ARG A 25 13.51 9.91 24.03
C ARG A 25 14.33 9.24 22.93
N LEU A 26 14.81 10.07 22.01
CA LEU A 26 15.82 9.70 21.03
C LEU A 26 17.20 10.14 21.51
N ASP A 27 17.31 11.40 21.95
CA ASP A 27 18.55 11.99 22.46
C ASP A 27 18.29 13.05 23.55
N GLY A 28 19.23 13.99 23.71
CA GLY A 28 19.12 15.13 24.63
C GLY A 28 18.02 16.13 24.26
N THR A 29 17.58 16.16 23.01
CA THR A 29 16.77 17.23 22.42
C THR A 29 15.44 16.72 21.83
N PHE A 30 15.44 15.53 21.22
CA PHE A 30 14.30 14.97 20.50
C PHE A 30 13.68 13.77 21.22
N ALA A 31 12.36 13.66 21.10
CA ALA A 31 11.60 12.51 21.55
C ALA A 31 10.45 12.23 20.58
N LEU A 32 10.07 10.96 20.46
CA LEU A 32 8.93 10.51 19.67
C LEU A 32 7.66 10.44 20.51
N HIS A 33 6.52 10.46 19.82
CA HIS A 33 5.22 10.17 20.41
C HIS A 33 5.21 8.75 21.03
N PRO A 34 4.55 8.53 22.20
CA PRO A 34 4.49 7.22 22.87
C PRO A 34 4.04 6.05 21.98
N ALA A 35 3.19 6.31 20.99
CA ALA A 35 2.72 5.29 20.03
C ALA A 35 3.78 4.82 19.03
N LEU A 36 4.93 5.49 18.93
CA LEU A 36 5.99 5.20 17.96
C LEU A 36 7.11 4.31 18.54
N THR A 37 6.73 3.31 19.35
CA THR A 37 7.67 2.38 20.00
C THR A 37 8.57 1.65 19.00
N PHE A 38 8.00 1.19 17.88
CA PHE A 38 8.77 0.52 16.83
C PHE A 38 9.82 1.44 16.18
N ALA A 39 9.46 2.71 15.93
CA ALA A 39 10.40 3.68 15.38
C ALA A 39 11.55 3.98 16.36
N GLN A 40 11.26 4.06 17.67
CA GLN A 40 12.29 4.19 18.69
C GLN A 40 13.25 2.98 18.71
N GLN A 41 12.73 1.76 18.55
CA GLN A 41 13.57 0.55 18.46
C GLN A 41 14.47 0.57 17.21
N LEU A 42 13.96 1.04 16.07
CA LEU A 42 14.78 1.24 14.87
C LEU A 42 15.89 2.27 15.13
N TYR A 43 15.57 3.38 15.80
CA TYR A 43 16.57 4.40 16.16
C TYR A 43 17.66 3.83 17.07
N GLN A 44 17.28 3.10 18.12
CA GLN A 44 18.23 2.46 19.04
C GLN A 44 19.16 1.45 18.34
N ARG A 45 18.69 0.82 17.26
CA ARG A 45 19.48 -0.09 16.42
C ARG A 45 20.30 0.62 15.34
N GLY A 46 20.24 1.95 15.23
CA GLY A 46 20.88 2.71 14.16
C GLY A 46 20.23 2.50 12.78
N GLN A 47 18.99 2.00 12.75
CA GLN A 47 18.22 1.71 11.53
C GLN A 47 17.21 2.82 11.17
N LEU A 48 17.15 3.89 11.97
CA LEU A 48 16.33 5.07 11.72
C LEU A 48 17.14 6.33 12.07
N LEU A 49 17.11 7.33 11.19
CA LEU A 49 17.72 8.65 11.41
C LEU A 49 16.68 9.76 11.13
N PRO A 50 16.10 10.38 12.17
CA PRO A 50 15.22 11.53 11.99
C PRO A 50 16.03 12.78 11.60
N ILE A 51 15.61 13.45 10.53
CA ILE A 51 16.19 14.73 10.09
C ILE A 51 15.12 15.81 10.24
N PRO A 52 15.13 16.59 11.34
CA PRO A 52 14.13 17.64 11.56
C PRO A 52 14.32 18.78 10.57
N ALA A 53 13.20 19.35 10.10
CA ALA A 53 13.18 20.53 9.23
C ALA A 53 13.97 20.40 7.92
N ALA A 54 13.98 19.21 7.31
CA ALA A 54 14.47 19.04 5.94
C ALA A 54 13.53 19.77 4.96
N ALA A 55 14.10 20.58 4.07
CA ALA A 55 13.38 21.31 3.03
C ALA A 55 14.17 21.32 1.71
N PRO A 56 13.50 21.31 0.54
CA PRO A 56 14.17 21.54 -0.74
C PRO A 56 14.75 22.97 -0.78
N PRO A 57 15.78 23.25 -1.60
CA PRO A 57 16.37 24.58 -1.75
C PRO A 57 15.47 25.53 -2.58
N TYR A 58 14.18 25.60 -2.26
CA TYR A 58 13.16 26.40 -2.92
C TYR A 58 12.60 27.45 -1.95
N TRP A 59 12.58 28.72 -2.39
CA TRP A 59 12.23 29.88 -1.55
C TRP A 59 10.96 30.61 -1.98
N GLY A 60 10.24 30.09 -2.98
CA GLY A 60 8.98 30.66 -3.43
C GLY A 60 7.81 30.29 -2.52
N ARG A 61 6.58 30.61 -2.96
CA ARG A 61 5.34 30.40 -2.19
C ARG A 61 4.40 29.39 -2.84
N SER A 62 4.80 28.75 -3.94
CA SER A 62 4.00 27.74 -4.62
C SER A 62 4.34 26.35 -4.08
N HIS A 63 3.31 25.67 -3.55
CA HIS A 63 3.44 24.28 -3.13
C HIS A 63 3.76 23.36 -4.32
N PHE A 64 3.19 23.64 -5.49
CA PHE A 64 3.42 22.84 -6.70
C PHE A 64 4.87 22.93 -7.18
N GLU A 65 5.46 24.13 -7.13
CA GLU A 65 6.86 24.34 -7.52
C GLU A 65 7.84 23.70 -6.52
N ALA A 66 7.54 23.78 -5.22
CA ALA A 66 8.31 23.08 -4.20
C ALA A 66 8.26 21.55 -4.40
N GLN A 67 7.07 21.02 -4.71
CA GLN A 67 6.87 19.62 -5.03
C GLN A 67 7.66 19.21 -6.28
N ASP A 68 7.62 20.02 -7.34
CA ASP A 68 8.38 19.75 -8.55
C ASP A 68 9.88 19.65 -8.26
N CYS A 69 10.45 20.51 -7.40
CA CYS A 69 11.87 20.40 -6.99
C CYS A 69 12.19 19.05 -6.35
N VAL A 70 11.34 18.58 -5.44
CA VAL A 70 11.53 17.27 -4.77
C VAL A 70 11.36 16.11 -5.74
N GLU A 71 10.39 16.20 -6.67
CA GLU A 71 10.10 15.14 -7.61
C GLU A 71 11.09 15.06 -8.78
N ASN A 72 11.56 16.19 -9.28
CA ASN A 72 12.57 16.25 -10.33
C ASN A 72 14.00 16.08 -9.78
N GLY A 73 14.19 16.30 -8.47
CA GLY A 73 15.45 16.14 -7.73
C GLY A 73 16.48 17.24 -7.99
N THR A 74 16.05 18.42 -8.40
CA THR A 74 16.91 19.58 -8.70
C THR A 74 16.57 20.77 -7.80
N ALA A 75 17.39 21.82 -7.85
CA ALA A 75 17.19 23.00 -7.02
C ALA A 75 16.09 23.96 -7.53
N THR A 76 15.55 23.73 -8.73
CA THR A 76 14.50 24.55 -9.32
C THR A 76 13.32 23.70 -9.78
N PRO A 77 12.09 24.26 -9.84
CA PRO A 77 10.90 23.50 -10.25
C PRO A 77 11.00 22.95 -11.68
N ASP A 78 11.77 23.64 -12.51
CA ASP A 78 11.93 23.38 -13.93
C ASP A 78 13.25 22.71 -14.31
N GLY A 79 14.14 22.46 -13.34
CA GLY A 79 15.53 22.05 -13.58
C GLY A 79 15.70 20.69 -14.24
N ALA A 80 14.69 19.81 -14.13
CA ALA A 80 14.59 18.62 -14.96
C ALA A 80 13.14 18.37 -15.39
N ARG A 81 12.97 17.91 -16.63
CA ARG A 81 11.68 17.48 -17.19
C ARG A 81 11.31 16.04 -16.78
N THR A 82 12.26 15.31 -16.21
CA THR A 82 12.12 13.91 -15.77
C THR A 82 12.27 13.82 -14.26
N GLY A 83 11.71 12.77 -13.68
CA GLY A 83 11.78 12.47 -12.27
C GLY A 83 13.10 11.85 -11.86
N TRP A 84 13.54 12.14 -10.64
CA TRP A 84 14.81 11.62 -10.15
C TRP A 84 14.76 10.10 -9.92
N LEU A 85 13.62 9.54 -9.50
CA LEU A 85 13.48 8.08 -9.33
C LEU A 85 13.53 7.35 -10.68
N ASN A 86 12.91 7.89 -11.73
CA ASN A 86 13.02 7.30 -13.06
C ASN A 86 14.48 7.26 -13.54
N ARG A 87 15.24 8.36 -13.34
CA ARG A 87 16.67 8.40 -13.65
C ARG A 87 17.48 7.43 -12.79
N ALA A 88 17.11 7.26 -11.51
CA ALA A 88 17.76 6.31 -10.61
C ALA A 88 17.54 4.87 -11.08
N ILE A 89 16.31 4.50 -11.48
CA ILE A 89 16.01 3.19 -12.07
C ILE A 89 16.84 2.97 -13.33
N ALA A 90 16.97 3.98 -14.20
CA ALA A 90 17.80 3.87 -15.41
C ALA A 90 19.27 3.54 -15.11
N ALA A 91 19.78 3.97 -13.95
CA ALA A 91 21.15 3.73 -13.51
C ALA A 91 21.33 2.41 -12.73
N LEU A 92 20.24 1.72 -12.38
CA LEU A 92 20.25 0.51 -11.56
C LEU A 92 19.75 -0.70 -12.39
N PRO A 93 20.66 -1.54 -12.93
CA PRO A 93 20.26 -2.68 -13.75
C PRO A 93 19.45 -3.70 -12.93
N GLY A 94 18.37 -4.22 -13.52
CA GLY A 94 17.51 -5.22 -12.90
C GLY A 94 16.49 -4.66 -11.89
N VAL A 95 16.35 -3.33 -11.79
CA VAL A 95 15.33 -2.68 -10.97
C VAL A 95 14.16 -2.24 -11.84
N GLU A 96 12.95 -2.56 -11.40
CA GLU A 96 11.71 -2.07 -12.00
C GLU A 96 11.04 -1.04 -11.09
N GLY A 97 10.31 -0.10 -11.69
CA GLY A 97 9.55 0.91 -10.96
C GLY A 97 8.05 0.62 -10.98
N LEU A 98 7.40 0.88 -9.86
CA LEU A 98 5.93 0.92 -9.74
C LEU A 98 5.52 2.26 -9.13
N ALA A 99 4.69 3.03 -9.84
CA ALA A 99 4.06 4.22 -9.31
C ALA A 99 2.70 3.84 -8.69
N VAL A 100 2.52 4.10 -7.40
CA VAL A 100 1.21 3.95 -6.74
C VAL A 100 0.52 5.31 -6.71
N SER A 101 -0.28 5.59 -7.74
CA SER A 101 -0.92 6.90 -7.95
C SER A 101 -2.06 6.78 -8.96
N THR A 102 -2.95 7.77 -9.01
CA THR A 102 -3.97 7.92 -10.06
C THR A 102 -3.40 8.44 -11.38
N VAL A 103 -2.35 9.25 -11.30
CA VAL A 103 -1.64 9.83 -12.45
C VAL A 103 -0.15 9.64 -12.22
N MET A 104 0.61 9.36 -13.28
CA MET A 104 2.06 9.20 -13.22
C MET A 104 2.72 10.45 -12.59
N PRO A 105 3.32 10.35 -11.38
CA PRO A 105 3.93 11.49 -10.71
C PRO A 105 5.22 11.93 -11.44
N LEU A 106 5.64 13.19 -11.29
CA LEU A 106 6.88 13.68 -11.91
C LEU A 106 8.07 12.82 -11.54
N MET A 107 8.18 12.39 -10.28
CA MET A 107 9.30 11.57 -9.79
C MET A 107 9.53 10.27 -10.58
N MET A 108 8.46 9.72 -11.19
CA MET A 108 8.52 8.48 -11.98
C MET A 108 8.50 8.70 -13.50
N ARG A 109 8.33 9.94 -13.99
CA ARG A 109 8.35 10.26 -15.43
C ARG A 109 9.77 10.21 -16.01
N GLY A 110 9.96 9.57 -17.16
CA GLY A 110 11.24 9.61 -17.89
C GLY A 110 11.35 8.52 -18.95
N ALA A 111 12.59 8.18 -19.32
CA ALA A 111 12.87 7.25 -20.41
C ALA A 111 12.61 5.79 -20.04
N VAL A 112 12.67 5.45 -18.75
CA VAL A 112 12.36 4.09 -18.29
C VAL A 112 10.84 3.93 -18.21
N PRO A 113 10.24 2.94 -18.88
CA PRO A 113 8.83 2.63 -18.71
C PRO A 113 8.56 2.20 -17.26
N VAL A 114 7.58 2.83 -16.63
CA VAL A 114 7.15 2.55 -15.25
C VAL A 114 5.65 2.27 -15.28
N ALA A 115 5.23 1.19 -14.63
CA ALA A 115 3.81 0.91 -14.46
C ALA A 115 3.20 1.86 -13.41
N THR A 116 1.98 2.34 -13.67
CA THR A 116 1.17 3.04 -12.66
C THR A 116 0.05 2.12 -12.22
N TRP A 117 -0.08 1.95 -10.91
CA TRP A 117 -1.15 1.20 -10.27
C TRP A 117 -1.92 2.11 -9.32
N THR A 118 -3.23 1.97 -9.30
CA THR A 118 -4.11 2.69 -8.38
C THR A 118 -4.92 1.68 -7.59
N PRO A 119 -5.09 1.87 -6.26
CA PRO A 119 -6.00 1.02 -5.49
C PRO A 119 -7.41 1.04 -6.10
N PRO A 120 -8.08 -0.11 -6.20
CA PRO A 120 -9.45 -0.16 -6.69
C PRO A 120 -10.37 0.65 -5.76
N LEU A 121 -11.45 1.19 -6.33
CA LEU A 121 -12.46 1.89 -5.55
C LEU A 121 -13.06 0.93 -4.49
N PRO A 122 -13.42 1.43 -3.30
CA PRO A 122 -14.04 0.62 -2.26
C PRO A 122 -15.41 0.05 -2.67
N VAL A 123 -16.01 0.62 -3.72
CA VAL A 123 -17.27 0.16 -4.32
C VAL A 123 -16.96 -0.30 -5.73
N ARG A 124 -17.39 -1.52 -6.08
CA ARG A 124 -17.31 -1.98 -7.47
C ARG A 124 -18.12 -1.07 -8.38
N VAL A 125 -17.54 -0.71 -9.52
CA VAL A 125 -18.25 0.04 -10.55
C VAL A 125 -19.38 -0.85 -11.11
N ASN A 126 -20.55 -0.25 -11.35
CA ASN A 126 -21.67 -0.99 -11.91
C ASN A 126 -21.30 -1.48 -13.32
N PRO A 127 -21.35 -2.80 -13.61
CA PRO A 127 -20.95 -3.34 -14.91
C PRO A 127 -21.82 -2.81 -16.07
N ILE A 128 -23.08 -2.45 -15.80
CA ILE A 128 -23.97 -1.84 -16.80
C ILE A 128 -23.47 -0.44 -17.19
N LEU A 129 -22.87 0.30 -16.26
CA LEU A 129 -22.27 1.60 -16.57
C LEU A 129 -21.06 1.43 -17.49
N LEU A 130 -20.18 0.47 -17.18
CA LEU A 130 -18.99 0.19 -18.00
C LEU A 130 -19.37 -0.20 -19.44
N GLN A 131 -20.36 -1.07 -19.61
CA GLN A 131 -20.91 -1.44 -20.92
C GLN A 131 -21.48 -0.25 -21.70
N ARG A 132 -22.09 0.72 -21.00
CA ARG A 132 -22.63 1.93 -21.64
C ARG A 132 -21.55 2.94 -22.03
N LEU A 133 -20.43 2.96 -21.31
CA LEU A 133 -19.28 3.83 -21.60
C LEU A 133 -18.43 3.30 -22.76
N GLU A 134 -18.37 1.98 -22.97
CA GLU A 134 -17.61 1.35 -24.04
C GLU A 134 -17.85 1.97 -25.43
N PRO A 135 -19.09 2.10 -25.94
CA PRO A 135 -19.32 2.73 -27.25
C PRO A 135 -18.98 4.23 -27.26
N LEU A 136 -19.04 4.91 -26.11
CA LEU A 136 -18.71 6.34 -26.01
C LEU A 136 -17.21 6.59 -26.12
N TYR A 137 -16.39 5.65 -25.67
CA TYR A 137 -14.92 5.75 -25.76
C TYR A 137 -14.34 5.03 -26.98
N ALA A 138 -15.08 4.13 -27.63
CA ALA A 138 -14.61 3.35 -28.77
C ALA A 138 -14.13 4.20 -29.96
N GLU A 139 -14.68 5.40 -30.15
CA GLU A 139 -14.34 6.29 -31.25
C GLU A 139 -13.12 7.20 -30.97
N ASP A 140 -12.67 7.29 -29.71
CA ASP A 140 -11.54 8.15 -29.34
C ASP A 140 -10.22 7.35 -29.37
N PRO A 141 -9.28 7.65 -30.29
CA PRO A 141 -8.04 6.90 -30.45
C PRO A 141 -7.10 7.00 -29.24
N ARG A 142 -7.30 7.96 -28.34
CA ARG A 142 -6.51 8.12 -27.12
C ARG A 142 -7.15 7.41 -25.93
N LEU A 143 -8.47 7.40 -25.84
CA LEU A 143 -9.19 6.84 -24.71
C LEU A 143 -9.54 5.36 -24.89
N ALA A 144 -9.82 4.91 -26.11
CA ALA A 144 -10.19 3.52 -26.39
C ALA A 144 -9.18 2.50 -25.86
N PRO A 145 -7.85 2.65 -26.07
CA PRO A 145 -6.87 1.70 -25.54
C PRO A 145 -6.84 1.70 -24.00
N ALA A 146 -6.81 2.87 -23.38
CA ALA A 146 -6.77 2.99 -21.93
C ALA A 146 -8.03 2.44 -21.23
N PHE A 147 -9.20 2.59 -21.86
CA PHE A 147 -10.45 2.06 -21.36
C PHE A 147 -10.49 0.52 -21.46
N ALA A 148 -10.01 -0.05 -22.57
CA ALA A 148 -9.88 -1.50 -22.72
C ALA A 148 -8.91 -2.10 -21.68
N ASP A 149 -7.77 -1.45 -21.45
CA ASP A 149 -6.79 -1.86 -20.44
C ASP A 149 -7.40 -1.80 -19.01
N ALA A 150 -8.18 -0.77 -18.72
CA ALA A 150 -8.87 -0.64 -17.43
C ALA A 150 -9.92 -1.74 -17.20
N LEU A 151 -10.71 -2.10 -18.22
CA LEU A 151 -11.67 -3.21 -18.14
C LEU A 151 -10.99 -4.57 -17.93
N ALA A 152 -9.85 -4.80 -18.58
CA ALA A 152 -9.03 -6.00 -18.37
C ALA A 152 -8.49 -6.06 -16.93
N SER A 153 -8.21 -4.90 -16.32
CA SER A 153 -7.69 -4.77 -14.96
C SER A 153 -8.77 -4.89 -13.86
N GLU A 154 -10.02 -4.49 -14.13
CA GLU A 154 -11.18 -4.58 -13.22
C GLU A 154 -11.59 -6.04 -12.93
N GLY A 155 -11.46 -6.93 -13.92
CA GLY A 155 -11.76 -8.36 -13.78
C GLY A 155 -10.84 -9.10 -12.80
N GLY A 156 -9.67 -8.53 -12.52
CA GLY A 156 -8.69 -9.02 -11.56
C GLY A 156 -8.27 -7.92 -10.60
N GLY A 157 -9.25 -7.30 -9.93
CA GLY A 157 -9.12 -6.19 -8.96
C GLY A 157 -7.68 -5.87 -8.61
N ALA A 158 -7.07 -5.01 -9.45
CA ALA A 158 -5.63 -4.87 -9.67
C ALA A 158 -4.78 -5.53 -8.57
N ALA A 159 -4.57 -6.84 -8.71
CA ALA A 159 -3.74 -7.59 -7.78
C ALA A 159 -2.36 -6.92 -7.78
N LEU A 160 -1.80 -6.71 -6.57
CA LEU A 160 -0.39 -6.32 -6.45
C LEU A 160 0.44 -7.28 -7.33
N PRO A 161 1.45 -6.81 -8.07
CA PRO A 161 2.38 -7.71 -8.74
C PRO A 161 2.83 -8.79 -7.75
N ASP A 162 2.84 -10.07 -8.15
CA ASP A 162 3.02 -11.21 -7.24
C ASP A 162 4.24 -11.05 -6.29
N ALA A 163 5.28 -10.36 -6.77
CA ALA A 163 6.47 -10.00 -5.99
C ALA A 163 6.19 -9.13 -4.74
N MET A 164 5.22 -8.21 -4.80
CA MET A 164 4.80 -7.38 -3.65
C MET A 164 3.80 -8.11 -2.75
N ALA A 165 2.92 -8.95 -3.30
CA ALA A 165 1.98 -9.74 -2.52
C ALA A 165 2.73 -10.73 -1.58
N ALA A 166 3.84 -11.29 -2.05
CA ALA A 166 4.69 -12.20 -1.28
C ALA A 166 5.51 -11.50 -0.17
N SER A 167 5.67 -10.18 -0.23
CA SER A 167 6.56 -9.41 0.66
C SER A 167 5.85 -8.75 1.84
N MET A 168 4.53 -8.89 1.95
CA MET A 168 3.70 -8.33 3.04
C MET A 168 3.35 -9.41 4.07
N PRO A 169 3.93 -9.39 5.29
CA PRO A 169 3.53 -10.33 6.34
C PRO A 169 2.09 -10.04 6.79
N GLY A 170 1.15 -10.93 6.44
CA GLY A 170 -0.25 -10.88 6.88
C GLY A 170 -1.32 -10.92 5.78
N ALA A 171 -0.95 -10.94 4.49
CA ALA A 171 -1.90 -11.13 3.41
C ALA A 171 -2.34 -12.60 3.33
N MET A 172 -3.44 -12.94 4.01
CA MET A 172 -4.09 -14.25 3.86
C MET A 172 -4.60 -14.40 2.41
N PRO A 173 -4.26 -15.48 1.68
CA PRO A 173 -4.83 -15.70 0.37
C PRO A 173 -6.31 -16.03 0.54
N LEU A 174 -7.19 -15.21 -0.04
CA LEU A 174 -8.61 -15.52 -0.17
C LEU A 174 -8.74 -16.72 -1.11
N ALA A 175 -8.92 -17.91 -0.53
CA ALA A 175 -9.20 -19.13 -1.26
C ALA A 175 -10.47 -18.93 -2.11
N SER A 176 -10.30 -18.92 -3.43
CA SER A 176 -11.39 -18.94 -4.39
C SER A 176 -12.11 -20.30 -4.27
N GLY A 177 -13.30 -20.29 -3.68
CA GLY A 177 -14.16 -21.47 -3.59
C GLY A 177 -14.55 -21.96 -4.98
N ARG A 178 -14.09 -23.17 -5.32
CA ARG A 178 -14.59 -23.96 -6.45
C ARG A 178 -16.04 -24.36 -6.12
N GLN A 179 -17.01 -23.87 -6.87
CA GLN A 179 -18.37 -24.39 -6.84
C GLN A 179 -18.43 -25.57 -7.81
N ASP A 180 -18.54 -26.78 -7.26
CA ASP A 180 -18.85 -27.98 -8.05
C ASP A 180 -20.36 -28.04 -8.29
N ASP A 181 -20.74 -27.99 -9.56
CA ASP A 181 -22.10 -28.22 -10.06
C ASP A 181 -22.54 -29.66 -9.79
N ALA A 182 -23.60 -29.86 -9.00
CA ALA A 182 -24.30 -31.14 -8.90
C ALA A 182 -25.80 -30.95 -9.12
N ARG A 183 -26.25 -31.51 -10.25
CA ARG A 183 -27.63 -31.54 -10.73
C ARG A 183 -28.55 -32.40 -9.82
N GLN A 184 -29.82 -32.00 -9.84
CA GLN A 184 -31.04 -32.60 -9.30
C GLN A 184 -31.08 -34.13 -9.16
N GLY A 185 -31.66 -34.60 -8.04
CA GLY A 185 -32.16 -35.96 -7.84
C GLY A 185 -33.16 -36.02 -6.68
N GLN A 186 -34.36 -36.53 -6.96
CA GLN A 186 -35.57 -36.50 -6.15
C GLN A 186 -35.43 -37.15 -4.75
N GLY A 187 -36.10 -36.56 -3.75
CA GLY A 187 -36.30 -37.17 -2.44
C GLY A 187 -37.42 -38.21 -2.45
N GLN A 188 -37.10 -39.43 -1.99
CA GLN A 188 -38.08 -40.37 -1.45
C GLN A 188 -37.66 -40.82 -0.04
N SER A 189 -38.68 -40.83 0.81
CA SER A 189 -38.73 -41.22 2.22
C SER A 189 -38.19 -42.64 2.49
N GLY A 190 -37.40 -42.82 3.55
CA GLY A 190 -36.91 -44.14 3.96
C GLY A 190 -36.27 -44.19 5.36
N ARG A 191 -37.02 -44.72 6.31
CA ARG A 191 -36.73 -45.03 7.72
C ARG A 191 -35.31 -45.53 8.10
N ARG A 192 -34.89 -45.07 9.30
CA ARG A 192 -34.20 -45.74 10.44
C ARG A 192 -32.92 -46.56 10.19
N ARG A 193 -31.85 -46.23 10.93
CA ARG A 193 -31.32 -46.95 12.12
C ARG A 193 -29.90 -46.44 12.48
N THR A 194 -29.70 -46.03 13.73
CA THR A 194 -28.43 -46.17 14.46
C THR A 194 -28.22 -47.66 14.80
N PRO A 195 -27.05 -48.18 15.26
CA PRO A 195 -26.00 -47.47 16.00
C PRO A 195 -24.54 -47.98 15.78
N ALA A 196 -23.66 -47.42 16.61
CA ALA A 196 -22.63 -48.11 17.40
C ALA A 196 -21.16 -47.89 17.02
N ALA A 197 -20.45 -47.48 18.07
CA ALA A 197 -19.02 -47.31 18.20
C ALA A 197 -18.26 -48.65 18.18
N ALA A 198 -17.00 -48.60 17.79
CA ALA A 198 -15.99 -49.51 18.29
C ALA A 198 -14.64 -48.80 18.37
N ASP A 199 -14.16 -48.75 19.61
CA ASP A 199 -12.87 -48.33 20.10
C ASP A 199 -11.80 -49.38 19.71
N ALA A 200 -10.59 -48.96 19.34
CA ALA A 200 -9.41 -49.82 19.33
C ALA A 200 -8.12 -48.98 19.35
N ARG A 201 -7.57 -48.85 20.56
CA ARG A 201 -6.17 -48.53 20.85
C ARG A 201 -5.23 -49.53 20.17
N ALA A 202 -4.04 -49.05 19.77
CA ALA A 202 -2.71 -49.56 20.16
C ALA A 202 -1.68 -49.28 19.07
N GLY A 203 -0.46 -48.89 19.46
CA GLY A 203 0.69 -48.94 18.55
C GLY A 203 1.72 -47.84 18.73
N ARG A 204 2.41 -47.86 19.87
CA ARG A 204 3.64 -47.11 20.14
C ARG A 204 4.82 -47.83 19.45
N LEU A 205 5.80 -47.09 18.90
CA LEU A 205 7.26 -47.36 18.80
C LEU A 205 7.88 -46.35 17.80
N LEU A 206 8.57 -45.32 18.30
CA LEU A 206 10.05 -45.20 18.33
C LEU A 206 10.71 -45.24 16.94
N SER A 207 11.10 -44.08 16.42
CA SER A 207 12.48 -43.57 16.35
C SER A 207 12.46 -42.12 15.85
#